data_AF-A0A832H106-F1
#
_entry.id   AF-A0A832H106-F1
#
_cell.length_a   1.000
_cell.length_b   1.000
_cell.length_c   1.000
_cell.angle_alpha   90.00
_cell.angle_beta   90.00
_cell.angle_gamma   90.00
#
_symmetry.space_group_name_H-M   'P 1'
#
loop_
_entity.id
_entity.type
_entity.pdbx_description
1 polymer ?
#
loop_
_entity_poly.entity_id
_entity_poly.type
_entity_poly.pdbx_seq_one_letter_code
_entity_poly.pdbx_strand_id
1 'polypeptide(L)'
;DATYVLTPADFAPVPVRVAMAVIALHALGEVSGEAEELARSTLMNSANGGFGVPVPSLEVTCWVLEALSLLGPLPEPARVERWVLACENEDGGFSSNPFSRTAYVENLYFGLRSLETLGSKPRYPLSHAEYVTSLQNANGGFRRSRELGSSSLEFTYYALRSMSLLGIL
;
A
#
# COMPACT_ATOMS: atom_id res chain seq x y z
N ASP A 1 -31.64 -9.45 -7.97
CA ASP A 1 -30.85 -8.74 -6.95
C ASP A 1 -29.96 -9.74 -6.23
N ALA A 2 -28.66 -9.71 -6.52
CA ALA A 2 -27.69 -10.54 -5.80
C ALA A 2 -27.19 -9.73 -4.60
N THR A 3 -27.90 -9.82 -3.48
CA THR A 3 -27.42 -9.34 -2.18
C THR A 3 -26.40 -10.34 -1.67
N TYR A 4 -25.12 -9.98 -1.78
CA TYR A 4 -24.05 -10.73 -1.14
C TYR A 4 -23.99 -10.34 0.34
N VAL A 5 -24.23 -11.30 1.23
CA VAL A 5 -24.17 -11.10 2.68
C VAL A 5 -22.82 -11.62 3.16
N LEU A 6 -21.99 -10.72 3.66
CA LEU A 6 -20.69 -11.06 4.23
C LEU A 6 -20.85 -11.93 5.49
N THR A 7 -20.00 -12.95 5.61
CA THR A 7 -19.92 -13.81 6.78
C THR A 7 -18.53 -13.73 7.42
N PRO A 8 -18.39 -14.06 8.72
CA PRO A 8 -17.07 -14.14 9.36
C PRO A 8 -16.06 -15.07 8.69
N ALA A 9 -16.53 -16.07 7.93
CA ALA A 9 -15.66 -16.99 7.18
C ALA A 9 -14.96 -16.33 5.99
N ASP A 10 -15.56 -15.28 5.42
CA ASP A 10 -14.98 -14.51 4.31
C ASP A 10 -13.76 -13.68 4.77
N PHE A 11 -13.59 -13.51 6.09
CA PHE A 11 -12.52 -12.74 6.72
C PHE A 11 -11.42 -13.60 7.34
N ALA A 12 -11.20 -14.83 6.86
CA ALA A 12 -10.07 -15.66 7.28
C ALA A 12 -8.76 -14.81 7.30
N PRO A 13 -7.96 -14.86 8.40
CA PRO A 13 -7.33 -13.69 9.02
C PRO A 13 -6.05 -13.21 8.33
N VAL A 14 -6.13 -12.97 7.02
CA VAL A 14 -5.09 -12.37 6.22
C VAL A 14 -5.51 -10.92 5.96
N PRO A 15 -4.93 -9.93 6.68
CA PRO A 15 -5.42 -8.55 6.66
C PRO A 15 -5.52 -7.96 5.25
N VAL A 16 -4.63 -8.34 4.33
CA VAL A 16 -4.70 -7.91 2.93
C VAL A 16 -5.94 -8.42 2.21
N ARG A 17 -6.40 -9.65 2.47
CA ARG A 17 -7.64 -10.17 1.85
C ARG A 17 -8.86 -9.43 2.36
N VAL A 18 -8.91 -9.19 3.67
CA VAL A 18 -9.97 -8.39 4.30
C VAL A 18 -10.01 -6.98 3.72
N ALA A 19 -8.84 -6.33 3.61
CA ALA A 19 -8.74 -5.00 3.05
C ALA A 19 -9.21 -4.95 1.58
N MET A 20 -8.75 -5.88 0.74
CA MET A 20 -9.18 -5.97 -0.65
C MET A 20 -10.69 -6.23 -0.78
N ALA A 21 -11.26 -7.07 0.08
CA ALA A 21 -12.70 -7.32 0.10
C ALA A 21 -13.49 -6.05 0.47
N VAL A 22 -13.05 -5.31 1.49
CA VAL A 22 -13.66 -4.03 1.87
C VAL A 22 -13.63 -3.04 0.70
N ILE A 23 -12.47 -2.88 0.06
CA ILE A 23 -12.31 -1.95 -1.07
C ILE A 23 -13.21 -2.35 -2.24
N ALA A 24 -13.22 -3.64 -2.61
CA ALA A 24 -14.04 -4.14 -3.71
C ALA A 24 -15.53 -3.97 -3.43
N LEU A 25 -16.00 -4.24 -2.21
CA LEU A 25 -17.40 -4.10 -1.86
C LEU A 25 -17.82 -2.64 -1.75
N HIS A 26 -16.96 -1.78 -1.21
CA HIS A 26 -17.20 -0.34 -1.19
C HIS A 26 -17.33 0.25 -2.61
N ALA A 27 -16.61 -0.32 -3.59
CA ALA A 27 -16.75 0.08 -5.00
C ALA A 27 -18.05 -0.41 -5.65
N LEU A 28 -18.70 -1.44 -5.10
CA LEU A 28 -19.96 -2.02 -5.59
C LEU A 28 -21.20 -1.52 -4.82
N GLY A 29 -21.01 -0.88 -3.67
CA GLY A 29 -22.05 -0.42 -2.74
C GLY A 29 -21.46 -0.09 -1.37
N GLU A 30 -22.25 0.08 -0.33
CA GLU A 30 -21.72 0.32 1.02
C GLU A 30 -21.58 -0.99 1.82
N VAL A 31 -20.45 -1.16 2.51
CA VAL A 31 -20.30 -2.16 3.58
C VAL A 31 -20.79 -1.50 4.86
N SER A 32 -21.80 -2.08 5.52
CA SER A 32 -22.41 -1.51 6.72
C SER A 32 -22.77 -2.57 7.76
N GLY A 33 -22.98 -2.13 9.00
CA GLY A 33 -23.42 -2.98 10.11
C GLY A 33 -22.35 -3.95 10.60
N GLU A 34 -22.76 -5.18 10.92
CA GLU A 34 -21.88 -6.20 11.53
C GLU A 34 -20.66 -6.53 10.66
N ALA A 35 -20.82 -6.52 9.34
CA ALA A 35 -19.74 -6.77 8.39
C ALA A 35 -18.67 -5.68 8.41
N GLU A 36 -19.09 -4.41 8.54
CA GLU A 36 -18.19 -3.27 8.67
C GLU A 36 -17.41 -3.34 9.99
N GLU A 37 -18.11 -3.61 11.10
CA GLU A 37 -17.50 -3.72 12.43
C GLU A 37 -16.48 -4.86 12.49
N LEU A 38 -16.82 -6.02 11.92
CA LEU A 38 -15.92 -7.17 11.87
C LEU A 38 -14.69 -6.90 10.99
N ALA A 39 -14.87 -6.31 9.81
CA ALA A 39 -13.75 -5.93 8.94
C ALA A 39 -12.83 -4.93 9.64
N ARG A 40 -13.39 -3.87 10.23
CA ARG A 40 -12.65 -2.85 10.98
C ARG A 40 -11.87 -3.47 12.14
N SER A 41 -12.52 -4.30 12.96
CA SER A 41 -11.87 -5.00 14.08
C SER A 41 -10.71 -5.88 13.59
N THR A 42 -10.90 -6.63 12.51
CA THR A 42 -9.89 -7.54 11.95
C THR A 42 -8.67 -6.79 11.44
N LEU A 43 -8.87 -5.70 10.71
CA LEU A 43 -7.80 -4.83 10.21
C LEU A 43 -7.03 -4.20 11.38
N MET A 44 -7.75 -3.70 12.38
CA MET A 44 -7.17 -3.07 13.57
C MET A 44 -6.32 -4.01 14.42
N ASN A 45 -6.73 -5.28 14.54
CA ASN A 45 -5.96 -6.29 15.27
C ASN A 45 -4.63 -6.67 14.59
N SER A 46 -4.41 -6.23 13.34
CA SER A 46 -3.14 -6.44 12.63
C SER A 46 -2.12 -5.30 12.81
N ALA A 47 -2.45 -4.28 13.61
CA ALA A 47 -1.60 -3.11 13.83
C ALA A 47 -0.38 -3.43 14.71
N ASN A 48 0.82 -3.18 14.18
CA ASN A 48 2.10 -3.27 14.89
C ASN A 48 3.10 -2.24 14.33
N GLY A 49 2.80 -0.96 14.49
CA GLY A 49 3.54 0.13 13.83
C GLY A 49 3.04 0.35 12.40
N GLY A 50 3.19 -0.66 11.54
CA GLY A 50 2.42 -0.82 10.30
C GLY A 50 1.31 -1.85 10.47
N PHE A 51 0.83 -2.48 9.39
CA PHE A 51 -0.16 -3.57 9.45
C PHE A 51 0.38 -4.87 8.84
N GLY A 52 0.06 -6.01 9.46
CA GLY A 52 0.37 -7.35 8.97
C GLY A 52 0.52 -8.38 10.08
N VAL A 53 0.42 -9.67 9.72
CA VAL A 53 0.55 -10.81 10.65
C VAL A 53 1.48 -11.86 10.01
N PRO A 54 2.51 -12.37 10.70
CA PRO A 54 2.95 -12.02 12.07
C PRO A 54 3.74 -10.72 12.15
N VAL A 55 4.21 -10.19 11.01
CA VAL A 55 4.99 -8.95 10.92
C VAL A 55 4.38 -8.00 9.91
N PRO A 56 4.48 -6.68 10.11
CA PRO A 56 3.95 -5.69 9.18
C PRO A 56 4.77 -5.65 7.88
N SER A 57 4.09 -5.43 6.76
CA SER A 57 4.72 -5.12 5.48
C SER A 57 4.09 -3.88 4.86
N LEU A 58 4.84 -3.20 3.99
CA LEU A 58 4.40 -1.95 3.38
C LEU A 58 3.20 -2.16 2.45
N GLU A 59 3.17 -3.29 1.73
CA GLU A 59 2.02 -3.71 0.92
C GLU A 59 0.75 -3.85 1.77
N VAL A 60 0.81 -4.66 2.82
CA VAL A 60 -0.37 -4.90 3.69
C VAL A 60 -0.79 -3.60 4.37
N THR A 61 0.16 -2.80 4.81
CA THR A 61 -0.08 -1.47 5.40
C THR A 61 -0.84 -0.56 4.43
N CYS A 62 -0.43 -0.50 3.16
CA CYS A 62 -1.10 0.31 2.15
C CYS A 62 -2.56 -0.11 1.95
N TRP A 63 -2.81 -1.41 1.76
CA TRP A 63 -4.16 -1.93 1.57
C TRP A 63 -5.04 -1.71 2.79
N VAL A 64 -4.51 -1.96 4.00
CA VAL A 64 -5.26 -1.77 5.25
C VAL A 64 -5.59 -0.29 5.47
N LEU A 65 -4.66 0.63 5.18
CA LEU A 65 -4.92 2.07 5.26
C LEU A 65 -6.02 2.51 4.30
N GLU A 66 -6.00 2.02 3.06
CA GLU A 66 -7.03 2.32 2.07
C GLU A 66 -8.39 1.76 2.48
N ALA A 67 -8.44 0.52 2.98
CA ALA A 67 -9.68 -0.05 3.48
C ALA A 67 -10.22 0.75 4.70
N LEU A 68 -9.37 1.04 5.68
CA LEU A 68 -9.79 1.76 6.89
C LEU A 68 -10.25 3.19 6.60
N SER A 69 -9.66 3.88 5.61
CA SER A 69 -10.09 5.24 5.23
C SER A 69 -11.48 5.28 4.62
N LEU A 70 -11.93 4.18 4.00
CA LEU A 70 -13.31 4.01 3.52
C LEU A 70 -14.28 3.71 4.66
N LEU A 71 -13.81 3.06 5.73
CA LEU A 71 -14.60 2.69 6.92
C LEU A 71 -14.56 3.79 8.02
N GLY A 72 -14.12 5.01 7.70
CA GLY A 72 -14.08 6.15 8.61
C GLY A 72 -12.68 6.54 9.10
N PRO A 73 -12.56 7.24 10.24
CA PRO A 73 -11.29 7.81 10.68
C PRO A 73 -10.21 6.76 10.96
N LEU A 74 -9.00 7.03 10.47
CA LEU A 74 -7.81 6.22 10.74
C LEU A 74 -7.36 6.39 12.20
N PRO A 75 -7.12 5.30 12.94
CA PRO A 75 -6.56 5.36 14.29
C PRO A 75 -5.04 5.47 14.27
N GLU A 76 -4.51 6.28 15.19
CA GLU A 76 -3.06 6.56 15.33
C GLU A 76 -2.32 6.86 14.00
N PRO A 77 -2.83 7.72 13.10
CA PRO A 77 -2.25 7.93 11.78
C PRO A 77 -0.77 8.37 11.83
N ALA A 78 -0.42 9.18 12.83
CA ALA A 78 0.97 9.61 13.06
C ALA A 78 1.92 8.45 13.40
N ARG A 79 1.43 7.38 14.03
CA ARG A 79 2.25 6.19 14.32
C ARG A 79 2.52 5.40 13.05
N VAL A 80 1.49 5.21 12.22
CA VAL A 80 1.61 4.52 10.93
C VAL A 80 2.49 5.32 9.98
N GLU A 81 2.32 6.64 9.93
CA GLU A 81 3.17 7.54 9.15
C GLU A 81 4.66 7.37 9.52
N ARG A 82 5.00 7.39 10.81
CA ARG A 82 6.39 7.15 11.25
C ARG A 82 6.93 5.80 10.80
N TRP A 83 6.08 4.76 10.79
CA TRP A 83 6.49 3.44 10.33
C TRP A 83 6.70 3.40 8.81
N VAL A 84 5.82 4.02 8.03
CA VAL A 84 5.95 4.13 6.56
C VAL A 84 7.20 4.93 6.21
N LEU A 85 7.45 6.07 6.86
CA LEU A 85 8.66 6.86 6.67
C LEU A 85 9.91 6.08 7.06
N ALA A 86 9.85 5.22 8.09
CA ALA A 86 10.99 4.36 8.44
C ALA A 86 11.33 3.31 7.36
N CYS A 87 10.40 3.00 6.45
CA CYS A 87 10.64 2.14 5.28
C CYS A 87 11.25 2.89 4.08
N GLU A 88 11.31 4.21 4.12
CA GLU A 88 11.82 5.04 3.02
C GLU A 88 13.35 5.00 2.97
N ASN A 89 13.90 4.87 1.75
CA ASN A 89 15.33 4.87 1.50
C ASN A 89 15.77 6.23 0.93
N GLU A 90 16.88 6.75 1.45
CA GLU A 90 17.44 8.06 1.06
C GLU A 90 17.90 8.10 -0.39
N ASP A 91 18.40 6.97 -0.91
CA ASP A 91 18.85 6.78 -2.30
C ASP A 91 17.72 6.39 -3.27
N GLY A 92 16.47 6.42 -2.79
CA GLY A 92 15.26 6.22 -3.58
C GLY A 92 14.56 4.88 -3.31
N GLY A 93 13.26 4.85 -3.61
CA GLY A 93 12.42 3.70 -3.30
C GLY A 93 12.07 3.55 -1.81
N PHE A 94 11.33 2.48 -1.53
CA PHE A 94 10.98 2.05 -0.18
C PHE A 94 11.31 0.57 -0.01
N SER A 95 11.53 0.14 1.22
CA SER A 95 11.65 -1.25 1.61
C SER A 95 10.33 -1.80 2.13
N SER A 96 10.18 -3.13 2.11
CA SER A 96 8.94 -3.77 2.56
C SER A 96 8.68 -3.61 4.06
N ASN A 97 9.72 -3.30 4.84
CA ASN A 97 9.66 -3.01 6.27
C ASN A 97 10.90 -2.19 6.69
N PRO A 98 10.91 -1.57 7.89
CA PRO A 98 12.01 -0.71 8.35
C PRO A 98 13.36 -1.39 8.60
N PHE A 99 13.39 -2.73 8.65
CA PHE A 99 14.60 -3.51 8.91
C PHE A 99 15.29 -3.99 7.64
N SER A 100 14.75 -3.63 6.47
CA SER A 100 15.36 -3.89 5.16
C SER A 100 15.72 -2.56 4.47
N ARG A 101 16.65 -2.64 3.53
CA ARG A 101 17.04 -1.54 2.64
C ARG A 101 16.87 -1.89 1.16
N THR A 102 16.31 -3.06 0.86
CA THR A 102 16.05 -3.47 -0.52
C THR A 102 14.87 -2.67 -1.07
N ALA A 103 15.07 -1.98 -2.19
CA ALA A 103 14.05 -1.21 -2.87
C ALA A 103 13.51 -1.94 -4.11
N TYR A 104 12.19 -2.09 -4.17
CA TYR A 104 11.47 -2.56 -5.36
C TYR A 104 10.40 -1.54 -5.75
N VAL A 105 10.03 -1.51 -7.04
CA VAL A 105 9.06 -0.52 -7.57
C VAL A 105 7.69 -0.60 -6.90
N GLU A 106 7.22 -1.79 -6.55
CA GLU A 106 5.97 -1.98 -5.83
C GLU A 106 6.01 -1.36 -4.43
N ASN A 107 7.14 -1.46 -3.73
CA ASN A 107 7.30 -0.85 -2.42
C ASN A 107 7.28 0.67 -2.52
N LEU A 108 7.91 1.25 -3.56
CA LEU A 108 7.82 2.69 -3.81
C LEU A 108 6.36 3.11 -3.98
N TYR A 109 5.60 2.39 -4.80
CA TYR A 109 4.18 2.65 -4.99
C TYR A 109 3.40 2.57 -3.67
N PHE A 110 3.54 1.48 -2.92
CA PHE A 110 2.83 1.30 -1.64
C PHE A 110 3.21 2.35 -0.60
N GLY A 111 4.48 2.75 -0.54
CA GLY A 111 4.97 3.80 0.36
C GLY A 111 4.36 5.15 0.02
N LEU A 112 4.44 5.58 -1.24
CA LEU A 112 3.87 6.85 -1.70
C LEU A 112 2.35 6.89 -1.53
N ARG A 113 1.65 5.81 -1.90
CA ARG A 113 0.19 5.70 -1.74
C ARG A 113 -0.23 5.74 -0.27
N SER A 114 0.53 5.10 0.61
CA SER A 114 0.28 5.17 2.07
C SER A 114 0.45 6.60 2.59
N LEU A 115 1.49 7.30 2.17
CA LEU A 115 1.72 8.70 2.56
C LEU A 115 0.61 9.62 2.03
N GLU A 116 0.16 9.42 0.78
CA GLU A 116 -0.98 10.14 0.20
C GLU A 116 -2.25 9.95 1.06
N THR A 117 -2.59 8.70 1.40
CA THR A 117 -3.75 8.38 2.26
C THR A 117 -3.64 9.01 3.65
N LEU A 118 -2.42 9.13 4.18
CA LEU A 118 -2.15 9.76 5.48
C LEU A 118 -2.06 11.30 5.40
N GLY A 119 -2.16 11.90 4.21
CA GLY A 119 -1.98 13.34 4.01
C GLY A 119 -0.55 13.83 4.25
N SER A 120 0.44 12.95 4.12
CA SER A 120 1.87 13.21 4.33
C SER A 120 2.65 13.24 3.00
N LYS A 121 3.96 13.45 3.06
CA LYS A 121 4.86 13.54 1.90
C LYS A 121 6.13 12.72 2.12
N PRO A 122 6.73 12.16 1.05
CA PRO A 122 8.05 11.53 1.15
C PRO A 122 9.12 12.56 1.52
N ARG A 123 10.17 12.12 2.21
CA ARG A 123 11.34 12.94 2.59
C ARG A 123 12.30 13.12 1.43
N TYR A 124 12.37 12.16 0.50
CA TYR A 124 13.34 12.16 -0.60
C TYR A 124 12.67 12.09 -1.99
N PRO A 125 11.79 13.03 -2.35
CA PRO A 125 11.02 12.97 -3.60
C PRO A 125 11.89 12.94 -4.86
N LEU A 126 13.03 13.67 -4.86
CA LEU A 126 13.97 13.66 -5.98
C LEU A 126 14.67 12.30 -6.14
N SER A 127 15.14 11.70 -5.05
CA SER A 127 15.74 10.36 -5.07
C SER A 127 14.73 9.31 -5.55
N HIS A 128 13.45 9.43 -5.17
CA HIS A 128 12.39 8.56 -5.67
C HIS A 128 12.13 8.72 -7.17
N ALA A 129 12.14 9.96 -7.67
CA ALA A 129 12.02 10.26 -9.09
C ALA A 129 13.18 9.66 -9.91
N GLU A 130 14.41 9.83 -9.43
CA GLU A 130 15.60 9.23 -10.05
C GLU A 130 15.56 7.70 -9.99
N TYR A 131 15.12 7.13 -8.87
CA TYR A 131 14.93 5.69 -8.75
C TYR A 131 13.92 5.16 -9.77
N VAL A 132 12.70 5.67 -9.81
CA VAL A 132 11.67 5.12 -10.71
C VAL A 132 12.01 5.32 -12.19
N THR A 133 12.58 6.46 -12.56
CA THR A 133 13.04 6.70 -13.95
C THR A 133 14.16 5.74 -14.35
N SER A 134 15.07 5.39 -13.42
CA SER A 134 16.11 4.41 -13.67
C SER A 134 15.59 2.98 -13.91
N LEU A 135 14.31 2.71 -13.67
CA LEU A 135 13.68 1.41 -13.90
C LEU A 135 13.06 1.26 -15.29
N GLN A 136 13.06 2.30 -16.14
CA GLN A 136 12.51 2.18 -17.47
C GLN A 136 13.45 1.36 -18.38
N ASN A 137 12.88 0.38 -19.10
CA ASN A 137 13.56 -0.39 -20.12
C ASN A 137 13.41 0.28 -21.51
N ALA A 138 14.24 -0.12 -22.47
CA ALA A 138 14.22 0.43 -23.84
C ALA A 138 12.87 0.24 -24.57
N ASN A 139 12.04 -0.72 -24.14
CA ASN A 139 10.70 -0.94 -24.69
C ASN A 139 9.62 -0.02 -24.05
N GLY A 140 10.00 0.92 -23.18
CA GLY A 140 9.12 1.86 -22.51
C GLY A 140 8.48 1.34 -21.22
N GLY A 141 8.44 0.03 -21.00
CA GLY A 141 7.94 -0.57 -19.75
C GLY A 141 8.99 -0.55 -18.63
N PHE A 142 8.59 -0.92 -17.41
CA PHE A 142 9.45 -0.81 -16.23
C PHE A 142 9.78 -2.17 -15.62
N ARG A 143 11.03 -2.33 -15.15
CA ARG A 143 11.51 -3.49 -14.38
C ARG A 143 11.31 -3.28 -12.87
N ARG A 144 11.43 -4.37 -12.11
CA ARG A 144 11.19 -4.37 -10.65
C ARG A 144 12.27 -3.65 -9.83
N SER A 145 13.54 -3.78 -10.21
CA SER A 145 14.71 -3.23 -9.50
C SER A 145 15.81 -2.78 -10.46
N ARG A 146 16.87 -2.16 -9.91
CA ARG A 146 18.04 -1.71 -10.67
C ARG A 146 18.93 -2.86 -11.15
N GLU A 147 18.97 -4.00 -10.46
CA GLU A 147 19.99 -5.01 -10.73
C GLU A 147 19.84 -5.73 -12.07
N LEU A 148 18.61 -6.04 -12.52
CA LEU A 148 18.24 -6.55 -13.85
C LEU A 148 16.77 -7.01 -13.82
N GLY A 149 16.03 -6.89 -14.92
CA GLY A 149 14.66 -7.42 -15.01
C GLY A 149 13.94 -7.07 -16.31
N SER A 150 12.94 -7.87 -16.66
CA SER A 150 12.04 -7.59 -17.79
C SER A 150 10.94 -6.61 -17.39
N SER A 151 10.35 -5.97 -18.39
CA SER A 151 9.15 -5.17 -18.19
C SER A 151 7.95 -6.07 -17.90
N SER A 152 7.12 -5.69 -16.93
CA SER A 152 5.80 -6.29 -16.72
C SER A 152 4.73 -5.19 -16.67
N LEU A 153 3.48 -5.56 -16.93
CA LEU A 153 2.35 -4.61 -16.80
C LEU A 153 2.23 -4.10 -15.36
N GLU A 154 2.42 -4.98 -14.39
CA GLU A 154 2.37 -4.65 -12.97
C GLU A 154 3.43 -3.61 -12.58
N PHE A 155 4.70 -3.86 -12.91
CA PHE A 155 5.79 -2.94 -12.58
C PHE A 155 5.68 -1.62 -13.34
N THR A 156 5.17 -1.67 -14.57
CA THR A 156 4.86 -0.48 -15.35
C THR A 156 3.75 0.35 -14.69
N TYR A 157 2.68 -0.30 -14.20
CA TYR A 157 1.63 0.38 -13.44
C TYR A 157 2.18 1.02 -12.17
N TYR A 158 2.93 0.29 -11.35
CA TYR A 158 3.49 0.83 -10.10
C TYR A 158 4.46 1.99 -10.36
N ALA A 159 5.29 1.90 -11.41
CA ALA A 159 6.19 2.98 -11.78
C ALA A 159 5.42 4.24 -12.18
N LEU A 160 4.50 4.14 -13.15
CA LEU A 160 3.74 5.29 -13.65
C LEU A 160 2.88 5.91 -12.55
N ARG A 161 2.25 5.10 -11.70
CA ARG A 161 1.45 5.61 -10.58
C ARG A 161 2.34 6.30 -9.54
N SER A 162 3.54 5.77 -9.27
CA SER A 162 4.52 6.44 -8.41
C SER A 162 4.97 7.79 -8.99
N MET A 163 5.20 7.87 -10.30
CA MET A 163 5.56 9.13 -10.98
C MET A 163 4.42 10.17 -10.87
N SER A 164 3.17 9.75 -11.02
CA SER A 164 2.00 10.60 -10.82
C SER A 164 1.89 11.10 -9.37
N LEU A 165 2.11 10.23 -8.38
CA LEU A 165 2.11 10.60 -6.95
C LEU A 165 3.25 11.57 -6.58
N LEU A 166 4.38 11.50 -7.30
CA LEU A 166 5.50 12.43 -7.17
C LEU A 166 5.28 13.75 -7.95
N GLY A 167 4.24 13.85 -8.77
CA GLY A 167 3.96 15.02 -9.61
C GLY A 167 4.93 15.21 -10.77
N ILE A 168 5.53 14.13 -11.27
CA ILE A 168 6.49 14.14 -12.40
C ILE A 168 5.94 13.51 -13.69
N LEU A 169 4.66 13.14 -13.68
CA LEU A 169 3.86 12.66 -14.81
C LEU A 169 2.47 13.28 -14.71
#